data_AF-A0A3M1XUZ6-F1
#
_entry.id   AF-A0A3M1XUZ6-F1
#
_cell.length_a   1.000
_cell.length_b   1.000
_cell.length_c   1.000
_cell.angle_alpha   90.00
_cell.angle_beta   90.00
_cell.angle_gamma   90.00
#
_symmetry.space_group_name_H-M   'P 1'
#
loop_
_entity.id
_entity.type
_entity.pdbx_description
1 polymer ?
#
loop_
_entity_poly.entity_id
_entity_poly.type
_entity_poly.pdbx_seq_one_letter_code
_entity_poly.pdbx_strand_id
1 'polypeptide(L)'
;DGRWAIIDLVGKRGRVRSVGIPPWVKVALDRWGQAAGRRNGRIFLALNKDGSPSGSVRTRGGGRTDGFMTAQAIYNVVKEHVLAAGFVNRQGEASLAAHDLRRTAAALALKGGADLRQIQQMLGHASITITERYLEPMRSLQVTAGDFIQIELAMAT
;
A
#
# COMPACT_ATOMS: atom_id res chain seq x y z
N ASP A 1 -7.18 -22.65 2.93
CA ASP A 1 -7.54 -21.44 3.73
C ASP A 1 -8.18 -20.27 2.97
N GLY A 2 -8.49 -20.37 1.66
CA GLY A 2 -9.45 -19.44 0.99
C GLY A 2 -9.10 -17.94 0.94
N ARG A 3 -7.88 -17.54 1.34
CA ARG A 3 -7.44 -16.13 1.33
C ARG A 3 -6.94 -15.73 -0.05
N TRP A 4 -7.32 -14.53 -0.49
CA TRP A 4 -6.80 -13.94 -1.71
C TRP A 4 -5.38 -13.40 -1.48
N ALA A 5 -4.52 -13.55 -2.48
CA ALA A 5 -3.15 -13.05 -2.44
C ALA A 5 -2.68 -12.58 -3.82
N ILE A 6 -1.78 -11.60 -3.83
CA ILE A 6 -0.92 -11.33 -4.98
C ILE A 6 0.27 -12.27 -4.84
N ILE A 7 0.36 -13.25 -5.74
CA ILE A 7 1.45 -14.21 -5.78
C ILE A 7 2.57 -13.73 -6.70
N ASP A 8 3.77 -14.23 -6.46
CA ASP A 8 4.96 -13.99 -7.27
C ASP A 8 5.30 -12.50 -7.51
N LEU A 9 5.02 -11.65 -6.51
CA LEU A 9 5.35 -10.23 -6.58
C LEU A 9 6.87 -10.04 -6.54
N VAL A 10 7.45 -9.74 -7.71
CA VAL A 10 8.87 -9.43 -7.84
C VAL A 10 9.16 -8.03 -7.31
N GLY A 11 9.91 -7.96 -6.21
CA GLY A 11 10.35 -6.74 -5.57
C GLY A 11 11.77 -6.31 -5.96
N LYS A 12 12.30 -5.35 -5.20
CA LYS A 12 13.67 -4.84 -5.35
C LYS A 12 14.68 -6.00 -5.27
N ARG A 13 15.67 -6.00 -6.19
CA ARG A 13 16.70 -7.03 -6.34
C ARG A 13 16.16 -8.43 -6.69
N GLY A 14 15.03 -8.52 -7.40
CA GLY A 14 14.49 -9.79 -7.87
C GLY A 14 13.86 -10.67 -6.79
N ARG A 15 13.64 -10.14 -5.58
CA ARG A 15 13.03 -10.91 -4.49
C ARG A 15 11.56 -11.13 -4.74
N VAL A 16 11.15 -12.38 -4.84
CA VAL A 16 9.75 -12.78 -5.02
C VAL A 16 9.08 -12.91 -3.65
N ARG A 17 7.83 -12.46 -3.54
CA ARG A 17 7.00 -12.64 -2.34
C ARG A 17 5.53 -12.74 -2.70
N SER A 18 4.78 -13.41 -1.83
CA SER A 18 3.31 -13.39 -1.86
C SER A 18 2.79 -12.43 -0.80
N VAL A 19 1.79 -11.63 -1.16
CA VAL A 19 1.14 -10.67 -0.26
C VAL A 19 -0.34 -11.01 -0.19
N GLY A 20 -0.80 -11.44 0.98
CA GLY A 20 -2.24 -11.62 1.23
C GLY A 20 -2.98 -10.29 1.08
N ILE A 21 -4.13 -10.31 0.43
CA ILE A 21 -4.98 -9.12 0.25
C ILE A 21 -6.31 -9.30 0.97
N PRO A 22 -6.84 -8.23 1.59
CA PRO A 22 -8.19 -8.24 2.13
C PRO A 22 -9.25 -8.56 1.05
N PRO A 23 -10.40 -9.16 1.41
CA PRO A 23 -11.47 -9.45 0.46
C PRO A 23 -11.95 -8.23 -0.32
N TRP A 24 -12.03 -7.06 0.32
CA TRP A 24 -12.46 -5.82 -0.36
C TRP A 24 -11.48 -5.39 -1.47
N VAL A 25 -10.18 -5.64 -1.29
CA VAL A 25 -9.17 -5.36 -2.34
C VAL A 25 -9.44 -6.26 -3.53
N LYS A 26 -9.71 -7.54 -3.31
CA LYS A 26 -10.07 -8.46 -4.39
C LYS A 26 -11.33 -7.99 -5.13
N VAL A 27 -12.38 -7.59 -4.41
CA VAL A 27 -13.60 -7.04 -5.05
C VAL A 27 -13.28 -5.81 -5.91
N ALA A 28 -12.41 -4.92 -5.44
CA ALA A 28 -11.99 -3.76 -6.22
C ALA A 28 -11.21 -4.16 -7.49
N LEU A 29 -10.30 -5.13 -7.35
CA LEU A 29 -9.54 -5.68 -8.47
C LEU A 29 -10.42 -6.38 -9.51
N ASP A 30 -11.45 -7.10 -9.08
CA ASP A 30 -12.40 -7.77 -9.98
C ASP A 30 -13.24 -6.77 -10.76
N ARG A 31 -13.78 -5.75 -10.08
CA ARG A 31 -14.54 -4.67 -10.72
C ARG A 31 -13.69 -3.96 -11.76
N TRP A 32 -12.44 -3.65 -11.40
CA TRP A 32 -11.49 -3.08 -12.34
C TRP A 32 -11.20 -4.03 -13.50
N GLY A 33 -10.91 -5.30 -13.24
CA GLY A 33 -10.61 -6.29 -14.27
C GLY A 33 -11.77 -6.50 -15.25
N GLN A 34 -13.01 -6.46 -14.75
CA GLN A 34 -14.21 -6.49 -15.59
C GLN A 34 -14.31 -5.24 -16.47
N ALA A 35 -14.18 -4.05 -15.88
CA ALA A 35 -14.23 -2.79 -16.62
C ALA A 35 -13.11 -2.65 -17.65
N ALA A 36 -11.91 -3.12 -17.32
CA ALA A 36 -10.73 -3.05 -18.16
C ALA A 36 -10.64 -4.20 -19.19
N GLY A 37 -11.60 -5.13 -19.21
CA GLY A 37 -11.58 -6.30 -20.10
C GLY A 37 -10.39 -7.24 -19.85
N ARG A 38 -9.85 -7.27 -18.63
CA ARG A 38 -8.63 -7.99 -18.25
C ARG A 38 -8.84 -8.81 -16.98
N ARG A 39 -8.69 -10.13 -17.11
CA ARG A 39 -8.76 -11.07 -15.97
C ARG A 39 -7.40 -11.63 -15.55
N ASN A 40 -6.37 -11.52 -16.40
CA ASN A 40 -5.06 -12.13 -16.21
C ASN A 40 -3.90 -11.16 -16.51
N GLY A 41 -2.75 -11.41 -15.87
CA GLY A 41 -1.51 -10.65 -16.04
C GLY A 41 -1.49 -9.35 -15.24
N ARG A 42 -0.67 -8.39 -15.68
CA ARG A 42 -0.63 -7.05 -15.07
C ARG A 42 -1.99 -6.36 -15.26
N ILE A 43 -2.55 -5.86 -14.16
CA ILE A 43 -3.90 -5.30 -14.11
C ILE A 43 -3.92 -3.79 -14.39
N PHE A 44 -2.83 -3.06 -14.13
CA PHE A 44 -2.77 -1.61 -14.35
C PHE A 44 -2.33 -1.30 -15.78
N LEU A 45 -3.29 -0.95 -16.64
CA LEU A 45 -3.09 -0.76 -18.07
C LEU A 45 -2.74 0.68 -18.40
N ALA A 46 -1.98 0.89 -19.49
CA ALA A 46 -1.85 2.21 -20.06
C ALA A 46 -3.19 2.61 -20.69
N LEU A 47 -3.73 3.77 -20.28
CA LEU A 47 -5.05 4.25 -20.73
C LEU A 47 -4.89 5.49 -21.62
N ASN A 48 -5.81 5.63 -22.57
CA ASN A 48 -6.03 6.87 -23.29
C ASN A 48 -6.78 7.87 -22.39
N LYS A 49 -6.88 9.14 -22.84
CA LYS A 49 -7.62 10.18 -22.09
C LYS A 49 -9.10 9.86 -21.89
N ASP A 50 -9.69 9.06 -22.79
CA ASP A 50 -11.08 8.59 -22.73
C ASP A 50 -11.27 7.36 -21.83
N GLY A 51 -10.21 6.87 -21.18
CA GLY A 51 -10.23 5.70 -20.30
C GLY A 51 -10.11 4.35 -21.01
N SER A 52 -10.02 4.32 -22.35
CA SER A 52 -9.84 3.06 -23.09
C SER A 52 -8.40 2.52 -22.95
N PRO A 53 -8.18 1.19 -22.93
CA PRO A 53 -6.83 0.62 -22.97
C PRO A 53 -6.09 1.05 -24.25
N SER A 54 -4.94 1.69 -24.08
CA SER A 54 -4.18 2.29 -25.18
C SER A 54 -3.23 1.30 -25.88
N GLY A 55 -2.90 0.18 -25.22
CA GLY A 55 -1.91 -0.79 -25.69
C GLY A 55 -0.46 -0.26 -25.65
N SER A 56 -0.24 1.05 -25.82
CA SER A 56 1.05 1.72 -25.65
C SER A 56 0.87 3.25 -25.65
N VAL A 57 1.37 3.96 -24.63
CA VAL A 57 1.25 5.43 -24.50
C VAL A 57 2.61 6.09 -24.68
N ARG A 58 2.67 7.23 -25.39
CA ARG A 58 3.91 8.02 -25.51
C ARG A 58 4.26 8.65 -24.16
N THR A 59 5.46 8.39 -23.67
CA THR A 59 5.98 8.95 -22.43
C THR A 59 6.58 10.34 -22.68
N ARG A 60 6.71 11.14 -21.62
CA ARG A 60 7.33 12.49 -21.69
C ARG A 60 8.78 12.45 -22.21
N GLY A 61 9.50 11.36 -21.99
CA GLY A 61 10.87 11.14 -22.46
C GLY A 61 11.01 10.66 -23.90
N GLY A 62 9.95 10.70 -24.71
CA GLY A 62 9.99 10.31 -26.12
C GLY A 62 9.82 8.81 -26.40
N GLY A 63 9.97 7.95 -25.40
CA GLY A 63 9.69 6.51 -25.50
C GLY A 63 8.19 6.16 -25.40
N ARG A 64 7.87 4.87 -25.44
CA ARG A 64 6.50 4.36 -25.28
C ARG A 64 6.38 3.38 -24.12
N THR A 65 5.20 3.29 -23.52
CA THR A 65 4.90 2.24 -22.53
C THR A 65 4.74 0.89 -23.22
N ASP A 66 4.95 -0.18 -22.46
CA ASP A 66 4.74 -1.58 -22.84
C ASP A 66 3.26 -2.01 -22.71
N GLY A 67 2.34 -1.03 -22.73
CA GLY A 67 0.90 -1.24 -22.56
C GLY A 67 0.40 -1.23 -21.12
N PHE A 68 1.29 -0.97 -20.15
CA PHE A 68 0.93 -0.88 -18.73
C PHE A 68 1.24 0.49 -18.14
N MET A 69 0.66 0.76 -16.97
CA MET A 69 0.91 2.01 -16.25
C MET A 69 2.38 2.12 -15.85
N THR A 70 2.91 3.33 -16.01
CA THR A 70 4.24 3.69 -15.50
C THR A 70 4.16 4.12 -14.04
N ALA A 71 5.30 4.13 -13.35
CA ALA A 71 5.40 4.71 -12.02
C ALA A 71 4.97 6.20 -11.99
N GLN A 72 5.24 6.94 -13.07
CA GLN A 72 4.80 8.32 -13.21
C GLN A 72 3.28 8.44 -13.31
N ALA A 73 2.62 7.52 -14.02
CA ALA A 73 1.15 7.49 -14.08
C ALA A 73 0.55 7.24 -12.69
N ILE A 74 1.10 6.28 -11.93
CA ILE A 74 0.71 6.03 -10.54
C ILE A 74 0.90 7.29 -9.69
N TYR A 75 2.06 7.96 -9.80
CA TYR A 75 2.32 9.21 -9.08
C TYR A 75 1.27 10.29 -9.41
N ASN A 76 0.92 10.45 -10.69
CA ASN A 76 -0.06 11.46 -11.10
C ASN A 76 -1.45 11.17 -10.52
N VAL A 77 -1.90 9.92 -10.56
CA VAL A 77 -3.19 9.49 -9.97
C VAL A 77 -3.20 9.75 -8.46
N VAL A 78 -2.13 9.38 -7.75
CA VAL A 78 -2.04 9.66 -6.31
C VAL A 78 -2.04 11.16 -6.04
N LYS A 79 -1.26 11.93 -6.79
CA LYS A 79 -1.20 13.40 -6.66
C LYS A 79 -2.59 14.02 -6.83
N GLU A 80 -3.34 13.61 -7.86
CA GLU A 80 -4.70 14.10 -8.12
C GLU A 80 -5.63 13.85 -6.93
N HIS A 81 -5.68 12.63 -6.41
CA HIS A 81 -6.53 12.29 -5.26
C HIS A 81 -6.09 12.96 -3.96
N VAL A 82 -4.78 13.13 -3.74
CA VAL A 82 -4.24 13.84 -2.57
C VAL A 82 -4.67 15.30 -2.59
N LEU A 83 -4.58 15.97 -3.74
CA LEU A 83 -5.07 17.35 -3.92
C LEU A 83 -6.58 17.44 -3.71
N ALA A 84 -7.36 16.54 -4.33
CA ALA A 84 -8.81 16.50 -4.20
C ALA A 84 -9.29 16.27 -2.75
N ALA A 85 -8.52 15.51 -1.97
CA ALA A 85 -8.79 15.27 -0.56
C ALA A 85 -8.30 16.40 0.38
N GLY A 86 -7.72 17.48 -0.17
CA GLY A 86 -7.28 18.64 0.61
C GLY A 86 -5.92 18.47 1.30
N PHE A 87 -5.16 17.42 0.99
CA PHE A 87 -3.82 17.22 1.53
C PHE A 87 -2.80 18.03 0.72
N VAL A 88 -2.78 19.34 0.97
CA VAL A 88 -1.90 20.30 0.31
C VAL A 88 -0.83 20.86 1.26
N ASN A 89 0.36 21.12 0.74
CA ASN A 89 1.40 21.86 1.45
C ASN A 89 1.17 23.39 1.35
N ARG A 90 2.04 24.19 1.97
CA ARG A 90 1.94 25.66 1.98
C ARG A 90 2.03 26.29 0.58
N GLN A 91 2.55 25.54 -0.39
CA GLN A 91 2.73 25.96 -1.78
C GLN A 91 1.57 25.49 -2.68
N GLY A 92 0.54 24.84 -2.12
CA GLY A 92 -0.60 24.32 -2.89
C GLY A 92 -0.32 23.01 -3.63
N GLU A 93 0.79 22.33 -3.31
CA GLU A 93 1.16 21.05 -3.92
C GLU A 93 0.73 19.87 -3.05
N ALA A 94 0.61 18.68 -3.64
CA ALA A 94 0.28 17.46 -2.91
C ALA A 94 1.29 17.20 -1.79
N SER A 95 0.81 17.10 -0.55
CA SER A 95 1.67 16.88 0.62
C SER A 95 2.03 15.42 0.87
N LEU A 96 1.40 14.50 0.13
CA LEU A 96 1.58 13.04 0.24
C LEU A 96 1.88 12.43 -1.13
N ALA A 97 2.67 11.37 -1.12
CA ALA A 97 3.02 10.54 -2.27
C ALA A 97 2.60 9.07 -2.05
N ALA A 98 2.74 8.25 -3.09
CA ALA A 98 2.38 6.82 -3.02
C ALA A 98 3.09 6.05 -1.89
N HIS A 99 4.32 6.46 -1.55
CA HIS A 99 5.07 5.85 -0.45
C HIS A 99 4.46 6.19 0.92
N ASP A 100 3.84 7.36 1.08
CA ASP A 100 3.11 7.73 2.29
C ASP A 100 1.89 6.84 2.51
N LEU A 101 1.14 6.56 1.44
CA LEU A 101 -0.01 5.64 1.51
C LEU A 101 0.42 4.25 1.97
N ARG A 102 1.59 3.79 1.55
CA ARG A 102 2.17 2.52 2.01
C ARG A 102 2.52 2.55 3.50
N ARG A 103 3.02 3.68 4.02
CA ARG A 103 3.27 3.86 5.45
C ARG A 103 1.95 3.88 6.23
N THR A 104 0.93 4.57 5.72
CA THR A 104 -0.41 4.58 6.29
C THR A 104 -1.03 3.19 6.33
N ALA A 105 -0.86 2.36 5.29
CA ALA A 105 -1.34 0.98 5.29
C ALA A 105 -0.71 0.15 6.43
N ALA A 106 0.59 0.34 6.69
CA ALA A 106 1.27 -0.31 7.81
C ALA A 106 0.75 0.19 9.17
N ALA A 107 0.51 1.50 9.30
CA ALA A 107 -0.06 2.11 10.50
C ALA A 107 -1.46 1.58 10.81
N LEU A 108 -2.32 1.50 9.78
CA LEU A 108 -3.68 0.98 9.90
C LEU A 108 -3.69 -0.50 10.24
N ALA A 109 -2.78 -1.29 9.66
CA ALA A 109 -2.64 -2.70 10.01
C ALA A 109 -2.22 -2.88 11.47
N LEU A 110 -1.23 -2.10 11.94
CA LEU A 110 -0.79 -2.11 13.34
C LEU A 110 -1.95 -1.73 14.28
N LYS A 111 -2.67 -0.64 13.97
CA LYS A 111 -3.84 -0.20 14.75
C LYS A 111 -4.97 -1.24 14.74
N GLY A 112 -5.10 -2.00 13.64
CA GLY A 112 -6.03 -3.12 13.52
C GLY A 112 -5.59 -4.40 14.24
N GLY A 113 -4.48 -4.37 14.98
CA GLY A 113 -3.98 -5.51 15.76
C GLY A 113 -3.08 -6.48 15.00
N ALA A 114 -2.62 -6.14 13.79
CA ALA A 114 -1.63 -6.95 13.10
C ALA A 114 -0.29 -6.90 13.83
N ASP A 115 0.37 -8.04 13.96
CA ASP A 115 1.69 -8.09 14.57
C ASP A 115 2.77 -7.54 13.61
N LEU A 116 3.94 -7.21 14.17
CA LEU A 116 5.05 -6.64 13.40
C LEU A 116 5.57 -7.56 12.29
N ARG A 117 5.48 -8.89 12.45
CA ARG A 117 5.93 -9.86 11.44
C ARG A 117 4.94 -9.92 10.28
N GLN A 118 3.64 -9.87 10.55
CA GLN A 118 2.60 -9.75 9.53
C GLN A 118 2.79 -8.47 8.71
N ILE A 119 3.06 -7.34 9.37
CA ILE A 119 3.33 -6.07 8.69
C ILE A 119 4.66 -6.15 7.91
N GLN A 120 5.71 -6.75 8.48
CA GLN A 120 6.98 -6.97 7.79
C GLN A 120 6.78 -7.76 6.49
N GLN A 121 5.98 -8.83 6.53
CA GLN A 121 5.65 -9.64 5.36
C GLN A 121 4.84 -8.84 4.33
N MET A 122 3.80 -8.12 4.76
CA MET A 122 3.00 -7.23 3.90
C MET A 122 3.87 -6.20 3.17
N LEU A 123 4.83 -5.60 3.89
CA LEU A 123 5.78 -4.65 3.32
C LEU A 123 6.90 -5.35 2.54
N GLY A 124 7.21 -6.61 2.81
CA GLY A 124 8.35 -7.30 2.23
C GLY A 124 9.69 -6.68 2.67
N HIS A 125 9.77 -6.27 3.94
CA HIS A 125 11.01 -5.79 4.55
C HIS A 125 11.95 -6.95 4.88
N ALA A 126 13.24 -6.76 4.58
CA ALA A 126 14.27 -7.78 4.79
C ALA A 126 14.58 -8.06 6.27
N SER A 127 14.28 -7.10 7.15
CA SER A 127 14.50 -7.20 8.59
C SER A 127 13.32 -6.56 9.32
N ILE A 128 12.97 -7.12 10.47
CA ILE A 128 11.95 -6.59 11.37
C ILE A 128 12.34 -5.21 11.89
N THR A 129 13.63 -4.93 12.07
CA THR A 129 14.15 -3.61 12.49
C THR A 129 13.78 -2.50 11.51
N ILE A 130 13.69 -2.82 10.21
CA ILE A 130 13.22 -1.85 9.21
C ILE A 130 11.74 -1.54 9.46
N THR A 131 10.92 -2.55 9.72
CA THR A 131 9.50 -2.38 10.04
C THR A 131 9.30 -1.60 11.33
N GLU A 132 10.09 -1.87 12.36
CA GLU A 132 10.06 -1.13 13.63
C GLU A 132 10.33 0.35 13.43
N ARG A 133 11.42 0.72 12.74
CA ARG A 133 11.72 2.13 12.43
C ARG A 133 10.61 2.82 11.64
N TYR A 134 9.94 2.10 10.75
CA TYR A 134 8.82 2.63 9.97
C TYR A 134 7.57 2.92 10.80
N LEU A 135 7.39 2.18 11.91
CA LEU A 135 6.20 2.24 12.77
C LEU A 135 6.45 2.97 14.09
N GLU A 136 7.70 3.19 14.48
CA GLU A 136 8.10 3.85 15.72
C GLU A 136 7.39 5.21 15.92
N PRO A 137 7.33 6.12 14.91
CA PRO A 137 6.61 7.39 15.07
C PRO A 137 5.09 7.24 15.24
N MET A 138 4.55 6.06 14.96
CA MET A 138 3.11 5.77 14.97
C MET A 138 2.67 5.01 16.22
N ARG A 139 3.61 4.58 17.07
CA ARG A 139 3.28 3.94 18.34
C ARG A 139 2.78 5.00 19.31
N SER A 140 1.52 4.86 19.70
CA SER A 140 0.90 5.71 20.72
C SER A 140 1.40 5.31 22.11
N LEU A 141 1.63 6.30 22.98
CA LEU A 141 1.85 6.06 24.41
C LEU A 141 0.53 5.82 25.18
N GLN A 142 -0.61 5.84 24.50
CA GLN A 142 -1.92 5.60 25.14
C GLN A 142 -2.10 4.15 25.62
N VAL A 143 -1.37 3.20 25.04
CA VAL A 143 -1.28 1.83 25.52
C VAL A 143 0.20 1.48 25.62
N THR A 144 0.69 1.27 26.84
CA THR A 144 2.09 1.02 27.16
C THR A 144 2.32 -0.46 27.45
N ALA A 145 3.59 -0.90 27.43
CA ALA A 145 3.93 -2.26 27.82
C ALA A 145 3.50 -2.58 29.27
N GLY A 146 3.42 -1.56 30.14
CA GLY A 146 2.98 -1.70 31.53
C GLY A 146 1.51 -2.10 31.66
N ASP A 147 0.65 -1.71 30.70
CA ASP A 147 -0.79 -2.01 30.76
C ASP A 147 -1.09 -3.51 30.60
N PHE A 148 -0.12 -4.27 30.10
CA PHE A 148 -0.21 -5.73 29.95
C PHE A 148 0.41 -6.49 31.14
N ILE A 149 1.00 -5.79 32.11
CA ILE A 149 1.56 -6.39 33.32
C ILE A 149 0.43 -6.50 34.34
N GLN A 150 -0.14 -7.70 34.48
CA GLN A 150 -1.19 -7.97 35.46
C GLN A 150 -0.56 -8.44 36.78
N ILE A 151 -0.38 -7.51 37.70
CA ILE A 151 0.02 -7.77 39.09
C ILE A 151 -1.10 -7.28 39.99
N GLU A 152 -1.73 -8.21 40.71
CA GLU A 152 -2.68 -7.85 41.77
C GLU A 152 -1.89 -7.51 43.04
N LEU A 153 -2.06 -6.28 43.53
CA LEU A 153 -1.52 -5.90 44.83
C LEU A 153 -2.44 -6.45 45.91
N ALA A 154 -1.88 -7.24 46.82
CA ALA A 154 -2.59 -7.63 48.03
C ALA A 154 -3.00 -6.37 48.80
N MET A 155 -4.30 -6.15 48.95
CA MET A 155 -4.79 -5.07 49.81
C MET A 155 -4.38 -5.40 51.25
N ALA A 156 -3.65 -4.48 51.88
CA ALA A 156 -3.39 -4.57 53.32
C ALA A 156 -4.73 -4.49 54.05
N THR A 157 -5.06 -5.57 54.77
CA THR A 157 -6.18 -5.66 55.72
C THR A 157 -5.93 -4.81 56.94
#